data_AF-A0A4R5B441-F1
#
_entry.id   AF-A0A4R5B441-F1
#
_cell.length_a   1.000
_cell.length_b   1.000
_cell.length_c   1.000
_cell.angle_alpha   90.00
_cell.angle_beta   90.00
_cell.angle_gamma   90.00
#
_symmetry.space_group_name_H-M   'P 1'
#
loop_
_entity.id
_entity.type
_entity.pdbx_description
1 polymer ?
#
loop_
_entity_poly.entity_id
_entity_poly.type
_entity_poly.pdbx_seq_one_letter_code
_entity_poly.pdbx_strand_id
1 'polypeptide(L)' 'TTPPSTPAPSGTWTAGKSYTAGDKVTYNGSSYECVQAHTATAGWEPANAAALWRTA' A
#
# COMPACT_ATOMS: atom_id res chain seq x y z
N THR A 1 18.22 17.53 8.34
CA THR A 1 18.10 16.83 7.05
C THR A 1 16.86 15.96 7.12
N THR A 2 15.74 16.45 6.61
CA THR A 2 14.45 15.75 6.64
C THR A 2 14.51 14.60 5.63
N PRO A 3 14.25 13.33 6.01
CA PRO A 3 14.29 12.23 5.06
C PRO A 3 13.22 12.45 3.97
N PRO A 4 13.46 11.99 2.74
CA PRO A 4 12.50 12.18 1.66
C PRO A 4 11.22 11.42 2.02
N SER A 5 10.16 12.16 2.32
CA SER A 5 8.78 11.67 2.22
C SER A 5 8.52 11.39 0.75
N THR A 6 8.94 10.22 0.27
CA THR A 6 8.68 9.82 -1.10
C THR A 6 7.15 9.76 -1.25
N PRO A 7 6.57 10.59 -2.13
CA PRO A 7 5.13 10.71 -2.30
C PRO A 7 4.54 9.39 -2.74
N ALA A 8 3.30 9.16 -2.32
CA ALA A 8 2.50 7.97 -2.53
C ALA A 8 2.79 7.28 -3.88
N PRO A 9 3.14 5.98 -3.92
CA PRO A 9 3.06 5.16 -5.10
C PRO A 9 1.59 4.99 -5.49
N SER A 10 0.98 6.03 -6.04
CA SER A 10 -0.23 5.95 -6.84
C SER A 10 0.08 5.08 -8.06
N GLY A 11 0.01 3.76 -7.87
CA GLY A 11 0.52 2.77 -8.81
C GLY A 11 0.21 1.35 -8.35
N THR A 12 0.61 0.36 -9.15
CA THR A 12 0.29 -1.04 -8.87
C THR A 12 0.95 -1.52 -7.59
N TRP A 13 0.20 -2.24 -6.73
CA TRP A 13 0.74 -2.86 -5.52
C TRP A 13 1.98 -3.70 -5.86
N THR A 14 3.03 -3.57 -5.04
CA THR A 14 4.32 -4.24 -5.24
C THR A 14 4.77 -4.90 -3.94
N ALA A 15 5.07 -6.19 -3.99
CA ALA A 15 5.68 -6.90 -2.86
C ALA A 15 7.11 -6.39 -2.60
N GLY A 16 7.49 -6.29 -1.33
CA GLY A 16 8.78 -5.77 -0.88
C GLY A 16 8.83 -4.25 -0.68
N LYS A 17 7.75 -3.52 -0.99
CA LYS A 17 7.66 -2.07 -0.73
C LYS A 17 7.13 -1.78 0.68
N SER A 18 7.73 -0.78 1.31
CA SER A 18 7.18 -0.17 2.54
C SER A 18 6.07 0.80 2.17
N TYR A 19 4.88 0.58 2.71
CA TYR A 19 3.70 1.42 2.54
C TYR A 19 3.33 2.07 3.88
N THR A 20 2.89 3.32 3.86
CA THR A 20 2.43 4.03 5.07
C THR A 20 0.92 4.18 5.07
N ALA A 21 0.31 4.48 6.22
CA ALA A 21 -1.12 4.78 6.24
C ALA A 21 -1.44 5.99 5.34
N GLY A 22 -2.50 5.91 4.53
CA GLY A 22 -2.91 6.87 3.51
C GLY A 22 -2.33 6.62 2.11
N ASP A 23 -1.45 5.63 1.97
CA ASP A 23 -0.84 5.27 0.69
C ASP A 23 -1.83 4.54 -0.23
N LYS A 24 -1.92 4.91 -1.52
CA LYS A 24 -2.92 4.34 -2.43
C LYS A 24 -2.28 3.51 -3.53
N VAL A 25 -2.65 2.23 -3.60
CA VAL A 25 -2.20 1.28 -4.61
C VAL A 25 -3.35 0.77 -5.46
N THR A 26 -3.05 0.33 -6.67
CA THR A 26 -4.01 -0.37 -7.54
C THR A 26 -3.68 -1.85 -7.57
N TYR A 27 -4.65 -2.72 -7.31
CA TYR A 27 -4.50 -4.17 -7.41
C TYR A 27 -5.73 -4.75 -8.11
N ASN A 28 -5.50 -5.58 -9.14
CA ASN A 28 -6.57 -6.23 -9.91
C ASN A 28 -7.64 -5.27 -10.48
N GLY A 29 -7.24 -4.03 -10.82
CA GLY A 29 -8.15 -3.00 -11.33
C GLY A 29 -8.95 -2.23 -10.26
N SER A 30 -8.76 -2.55 -8.98
CA SER A 30 -9.36 -1.83 -7.85
C SER A 30 -8.31 -1.02 -7.11
N SER A 31 -8.74 0.13 -6.58
CA SER A 31 -7.89 1.00 -5.75
C SER A 31 -7.99 0.61 -4.29
N TYR A 32 -6.86 0.63 -3.60
CA TYR A 32 -6.75 0.31 -2.19
C TYR A 32 -5.90 1.34 -1.49
N GLU A 33 -6.31 1.74 -0.29
CA GLU A 33 -5.61 2.64 0.60
C GLU A 33 -5.05 1.86 1.78
N CYS A 34 -3.75 1.98 2.01
CA CYS A 34 -3.07 1.44 3.17
C CYS A 34 -3.61 2.13 4.42
N VAL A 35 -4.15 1.37 5.37
CA VAL A 35 -4.67 1.92 6.64
C VAL A 35 -3.64 1.86 7.76
N GLN A 36 -2.64 0.98 7.64
CA GLN A 36 -1.59 0.82 8.65
C GLN A 36 -0.23 0.72 7.98
N ALA A 37 0.75 1.50 8.44
CA ALA A 37 2.10 1.45 7.90
C ALA A 37 2.71 0.04 8.05
N HIS A 38 3.12 -0.56 6.93
CA HIS A 38 3.64 -1.92 6.88
C HIS A 38 4.51 -2.14 5.64
N THR A 39 5.27 -3.23 5.62
CA THR A 39 6.01 -3.66 4.43
C THR A 39 5.16 -4.69 3.69
N ALA A 40 4.73 -4.37 2.47
CA ALA A 40 4.03 -5.33 1.63
C ALA A 40 4.91 -6.54 1.39
N THR A 41 4.38 -7.72 1.65
CA THR A 41 5.04 -9.00 1.39
C THR A 41 4.08 -9.87 0.59
N ALA A 42 4.58 -10.86 -0.15
CA ALA A 42 3.72 -11.83 -0.82
C ALA A 42 2.73 -12.46 0.19
N GLY A 43 1.43 -12.41 -0.12
CA GLY A 43 0.34 -12.81 0.78
C GLY A 43 -0.31 -11.66 1.57
N TRP A 44 0.30 -10.46 1.60
CA TRP A 44 -0.32 -9.22 2.11
C TRP A 44 -0.81 -8.33 0.97
N GLU A 45 -1.41 -8.98 -0.02
CA GLU A 45 -2.06 -8.31 -1.14
C GLU A 45 -3.28 -7.55 -0.62
N PRO A 46 -3.67 -6.44 -1.27
CA PRO A 46 -4.80 -5.64 -0.80
C PRO A 46 -6.12 -6.42 -0.76
N ALA A 47 -6.27 -7.43 -1.61
CA ALA A 47 -7.41 -8.35 -1.60
C ALA A 47 -7.41 -9.33 -0.42
N ASN A 48 -6.24 -9.74 0.08
CA ASN A 48 -6.10 -10.75 1.13
C ASN A 48 -5.96 -10.11 2.52
N ALA A 49 -5.42 -8.89 2.59
CA ALA A 49 -5.09 -8.20 3.83
C ALA A 49 -6.01 -6.98 4.09
N ALA A 50 -7.31 -7.24 4.23
CA ALA A 50 -8.32 -6.20 4.53
C ALA A 50 -8.10 -5.43 5.85
N ALA A 51 -7.28 -5.97 6.76
CA ALA A 51 -6.87 -5.26 7.98
C ALA A 51 -5.78 -4.21 7.73
N LEU A 52 -4.99 -4.37 6.67
CA LEU A 52 -3.89 -3.48 6.29
C LEU A 52 -4.28 -2.53 5.15
N TRP A 53 -5.24 -2.95 4.32
CA TRP A 53 -5.71 -2.24 3.13
C TRP A 53 -7.22 -2.04 3.17
N ARG A 54 -7.67 -0.84 2.79
CA ARG A 54 -9.07 -0.48 2.61
C ARG A 54 -9.34 -0.25 1.13
N THR A 55 -10.40 -0.81 0.57
CA THR A 55 -10.84 -0.47 -0.80
C THR A 55 -11.21 1.01 -0.85
N ALA A 56 -10.55 1.77 -1.73
CA ALA A 56 -10.78 3.20 -1.93
C ALA A 56 -11.69 3.46 -3.13
#